data_AF-A0A2E3XTY9-F1
#
_entry.id   AF-A0A2E3XTY9-F1
#
_cell.length_a   1.000
_cell.length_b   1.000
_cell.length_c   1.000
_cell.angle_alpha   90.00
_cell.angle_beta   90.00
_cell.angle_gamma   90.00
#
_symmetry.space_group_name_H-M   'P 1'
#
loop_
_entity.id
_entity.type
_entity.pdbx_description
1 polymer ?
#
loop_
_entity_poly.entity_id
_entity_poly.type
_entity_poly.pdbx_seq_one_letter_code
_entity_poly.pdbx_strand_id
1 'polypeptide(L)'
;MTNPIKKAFFFILYFTLFTGLSLFLFYTFQDSPFKRKMLRLDLTHVASLCPESPKKELYQECLRSEIAPLSKMATPLELIKVPTLLDSYHNQDKIQGDQYLESAHIAFIINQVIFYESLAHFAIRRDSIDFFQILMLPYFRWHLGQELKRTKEEMKPFLEKDLNQQSLSTIEKRYLSKFNKLNILAL
;
A
#
# COMPACT_ATOMS: atom_id res chain seq x y z
N MET A 1 -30.88 -4.66 -42.38
CA MET A 1 -30.10 -3.47 -41.99
C MET A 1 -29.91 -3.47 -40.48
N THR A 2 -28.67 -3.55 -39.99
CA THR A 2 -28.38 -3.52 -38.54
C THR A 2 -28.53 -2.09 -38.00
N ASN A 3 -29.32 -1.95 -36.93
CA ASN A 3 -29.62 -0.67 -36.27
C ASN A 3 -28.30 0.08 -35.89
N PRO A 4 -28.13 1.35 -36.28
CA PRO A 4 -26.91 2.12 -36.03
C PRO A 4 -26.57 2.25 -34.53
N ILE A 5 -27.58 2.31 -33.66
CA ILE A 5 -27.40 2.36 -32.20
C ILE A 5 -26.79 1.03 -31.71
N LYS A 6 -27.27 -0.10 -32.24
CA LYS A 6 -26.73 -1.43 -31.90
C LYS A 6 -25.27 -1.55 -32.33
N LYS A 7 -24.89 -0.98 -33.48
CA LYS A 7 -23.49 -0.93 -33.95
C LYS A 7 -22.62 -0.06 -33.05
N ALA A 8 -23.09 1.12 -32.66
CA ALA A 8 -22.37 2.00 -31.75
C ALA A 8 -22.16 1.34 -30.38
N PHE A 9 -23.19 0.69 -29.83
CA PHE A 9 -23.08 -0.07 -28.59
C PHE A 9 -22.03 -1.19 -28.68
N PHE A 10 -22.09 -2.01 -29.74
CA PHE A 10 -21.08 -3.06 -29.92
C PHE A 10 -19.68 -2.50 -30.14
N PHE A 11 -19.55 -1.40 -30.87
CA PHE A 11 -18.27 -0.73 -31.03
C PHE A 11 -17.69 -0.29 -29.69
N ILE A 12 -18.49 0.38 -28.85
CA ILE A 12 -18.07 0.79 -27.50
C ILE A 12 -17.70 -0.43 -26.66
N LEU A 13 -18.52 -1.49 -26.70
CA LEU A 13 -18.26 -2.72 -25.95
C LEU A 13 -16.93 -3.36 -26.37
N TYR A 14 -16.71 -3.59 -27.67
CA TYR A 14 -15.48 -4.17 -28.17
C TYR A 14 -14.29 -3.26 -27.90
N PHE A 15 -14.41 -1.95 -28.15
CA PHE A 15 -13.35 -1.00 -27.87
C PHE A 15 -12.95 -1.02 -26.39
N THR A 16 -13.92 -1.02 -25.48
CA THR A 16 -13.67 -1.07 -24.03
C THR A 16 -13.03 -2.40 -23.62
N LEU A 17 -13.51 -3.52 -24.19
CA LEU A 17 -12.99 -4.85 -23.87
C LEU A 17 -11.54 -5.03 -24.38
N PHE A 18 -11.27 -4.69 -25.63
CA PHE A 18 -9.94 -4.79 -26.23
C PHE A 18 -8.95 -3.80 -25.61
N THR A 19 -9.35 -2.54 -25.41
CA THR A 19 -8.48 -1.53 -24.80
C THR A 19 -8.24 -1.84 -23.34
N GLY A 20 -9.29 -2.20 -22.59
CA GLY A 20 -9.19 -2.57 -21.18
C GLY A 20 -8.31 -3.80 -20.97
N LEU A 21 -8.50 -4.85 -21.77
CA LEU A 21 -7.65 -6.05 -21.70
C LEU A 21 -6.20 -5.73 -22.07
N SER A 22 -5.96 -4.93 -23.11
CA SER A 22 -4.60 -4.55 -23.53
C SER A 22 -3.90 -3.73 -22.45
N LEU A 23 -4.58 -2.75 -21.84
CA LEU A 23 -4.05 -1.98 -20.72
C LEU A 23 -3.79 -2.87 -19.50
N PHE A 24 -4.72 -3.77 -19.16
CA PHE A 24 -4.54 -4.72 -18.07
C PHE A 24 -3.30 -5.59 -18.28
N LEU A 25 -3.14 -6.17 -19.47
CA LEU A 25 -1.98 -7.00 -19.80
C LEU A 25 -0.68 -6.16 -19.78
N PHE A 26 -0.70 -4.96 -20.35
CA PHE A 26 0.43 -4.04 -20.34
C PHE A 26 0.91 -3.77 -18.91
N TYR A 27 0.03 -3.26 -18.03
CA TYR A 27 0.42 -2.95 -16.65
C TYR A 27 0.72 -4.19 -15.80
N THR A 28 0.15 -5.36 -16.13
CA THR A 28 0.42 -6.60 -15.42
C THR A 28 1.81 -7.15 -15.75
N PHE A 29 2.21 -7.12 -17.02
CA PHE A 29 3.47 -7.71 -17.49
C PHE A 29 4.62 -6.72 -17.65
N GLN A 30 4.38 -5.41 -17.55
CA GLN A 30 5.44 -4.39 -17.58
C GLN A 30 6.47 -4.64 -16.47
N ASP A 31 7.74 -4.79 -16.83
CA ASP A 31 8.83 -4.91 -15.85
C ASP A 31 9.26 -3.52 -15.36
N SER A 32 8.84 -3.14 -14.15
CA SER A 32 9.16 -1.86 -13.53
C SER A 32 10.20 -2.00 -12.42
N PRO A 33 10.97 -0.95 -12.10
CA PRO A 33 11.85 -0.94 -10.93
C PRO A 33 11.11 -1.29 -9.63
N PHE A 34 9.87 -0.83 -9.49
CA PHE A 34 8.99 -1.13 -8.36
C PHE A 34 8.70 -2.63 -8.27
N LYS A 35 8.25 -3.27 -9.36
CA LYS A 35 7.97 -4.71 -9.36
C LYS A 35 9.20 -5.55 -9.05
N ARG A 36 10.36 -5.20 -9.62
CA ARG A 36 11.62 -5.90 -9.32
C ARG A 36 12.00 -5.78 -7.86
N LYS A 37 11.82 -4.61 -7.25
CA LYS A 37 12.09 -4.40 -5.83
C LYS A 37 11.08 -5.15 -4.95
N MET A 38 9.79 -5.12 -5.29
CA MET A 38 8.76 -5.92 -4.60
C MET A 38 9.05 -7.42 -4.66
N LEU A 39 9.38 -7.96 -5.84
CA LEU A 39 9.74 -9.37 -5.99
C LEU A 39 10.96 -9.76 -5.14
N ARG A 40 11.99 -8.91 -5.08
CA ARG A 40 13.14 -9.15 -4.21
C ARG A 40 12.74 -9.14 -2.74
N LEU A 41 11.90 -8.21 -2.32
CA LEU A 41 11.41 -8.17 -0.94
C LEU A 41 10.63 -9.43 -0.60
N ASP A 42 9.74 -9.89 -1.49
CA ASP A 42 8.96 -11.11 -1.32
C ASP A 42 9.81 -12.39 -1.31
N LEU A 43 10.89 -12.42 -2.10
CA LEU A 43 11.87 -13.52 -2.05
C LEU A 43 12.71 -13.51 -0.77
N THR A 44 13.02 -12.33 -0.23
CA THR A 44 13.78 -12.17 1.03
C THR A 44 12.88 -12.44 2.25
N HIS A 45 11.58 -12.13 2.12
CA HIS A 45 10.50 -12.37 3.07
C HIS A 45 10.31 -13.85 3.42
N VAL A 46 10.62 -14.77 2.51
CA VAL A 46 10.59 -16.22 2.79
C VAL A 46 11.80 -16.68 3.62
N ALA A 47 12.88 -15.90 3.67
CA ALA A 47 14.19 -16.38 4.11
C ALA A 47 14.70 -15.79 5.44
N SER A 48 14.25 -14.63 5.90
CA SER A 48 14.86 -14.01 7.11
C SER A 48 13.94 -13.14 7.95
N LEU A 49 13.96 -13.42 9.25
CA LEU A 49 13.70 -12.45 10.33
C LEU A 49 14.74 -11.33 10.27
N CYS A 50 14.34 -10.08 10.51
CA CYS A 50 15.14 -8.91 10.20
C CYS A 50 16.35 -8.73 11.15
N PRO A 51 17.54 -9.24 10.85
CA PRO A 51 18.56 -9.47 11.88
C PRO A 51 19.21 -8.17 12.37
N GLU A 52 19.13 -7.10 11.58
CA GLU A 52 19.66 -5.78 11.86
C GLU A 52 18.66 -4.83 12.56
N SER A 53 17.41 -5.26 12.75
CA SER A 53 16.38 -4.45 13.44
C SER A 53 16.46 -4.58 14.97
N PRO A 54 16.10 -3.53 15.73
CA PRO A 54 15.89 -3.64 17.18
C PRO A 54 14.83 -4.70 17.56
N LYS A 55 13.83 -4.95 16.71
CA LYS A 55 12.85 -6.04 16.88
C LYS A 55 13.05 -7.07 15.77
N LYS A 56 14.06 -7.91 15.93
CA LYS A 56 14.49 -8.89 14.91
C LYS A 56 13.40 -9.88 14.52
N GLU A 57 12.49 -10.14 15.45
CA GLU A 57 11.42 -11.13 15.32
C GLU A 57 10.26 -10.66 14.43
N LEU A 58 10.24 -9.39 13.98
CA LEU A 58 9.16 -8.84 13.16
C LEU A 58 9.62 -8.62 11.71
N TYR A 59 8.86 -9.18 10.77
CA TYR A 59 9.03 -8.97 9.34
C TYR A 59 8.75 -7.51 8.94
N GLN A 60 7.80 -6.84 9.61
CA GLN A 60 7.48 -5.42 9.36
C GLN A 60 8.69 -4.50 9.49
N GLU A 61 9.66 -4.85 10.34
CA GLU A 61 10.85 -4.02 10.51
C GLU A 61 11.78 -4.03 9.29
N CYS A 62 11.83 -5.13 8.54
CA CYS A 62 12.55 -5.20 7.26
C CYS A 62 11.93 -4.31 6.20
N LEU A 63 10.61 -4.21 6.24
CA LEU A 63 9.87 -3.43 5.26
C LEU A 63 10.03 -1.92 5.51
N ARG A 64 10.24 -1.51 6.77
CA ARG A 64 10.22 -0.09 7.18
C ARG A 64 11.17 0.80 6.39
N SER A 65 12.42 0.37 6.21
CA SER A 65 13.43 1.13 5.44
C SER A 65 13.15 1.18 3.94
N GLU A 66 12.32 0.26 3.46
CA GLU A 66 12.04 0.05 2.04
C GLU A 66 10.75 0.75 1.57
N ILE A 67 9.85 1.13 2.49
CA ILE A 67 8.58 1.81 2.18
C ILE A 67 8.81 3.11 1.40
N ALA A 68 9.63 4.03 1.91
CA ALA A 68 9.86 5.31 1.25
C ALA A 68 10.56 5.17 -0.13
N PRO A 69 11.61 4.34 -0.28
CA PRO A 69 12.17 3.99 -1.59
C PRO A 69 11.14 3.40 -2.56
N LEU A 70 10.31 2.45 -2.11
CA LEU A 70 9.25 1.84 -2.91
C LEU A 70 8.25 2.89 -3.40
N SER A 71 7.74 3.73 -2.49
CA SER A 71 6.80 4.81 -2.82
C SER A 71 7.38 5.79 -3.83
N LYS A 72 8.68 6.11 -3.75
CA LYS A 72 9.33 7.00 -4.72
C LYS A 72 9.47 6.38 -6.10
N MET A 73 9.66 5.07 -6.19
CA MET A 73 9.84 4.34 -7.47
C MET A 73 8.51 3.94 -8.13
N ALA A 74 7.43 3.91 -7.36
CA ALA A 74 6.12 3.50 -7.82
C ALA A 74 5.50 4.51 -8.78
N THR A 75 4.85 4.00 -9.81
CA THR A 75 3.82 4.72 -10.54
C THR A 75 2.53 4.83 -9.68
N PRO A 76 1.60 5.77 -9.97
CA PRO A 76 0.35 5.86 -9.23
C PRO A 76 -0.44 4.54 -9.15
N LEU A 77 -0.46 3.77 -10.23
CA LEU A 77 -1.10 2.44 -10.24
C LEU A 77 -0.37 1.45 -9.32
N GLU A 78 0.93 1.57 -9.14
CA GLU A 78 1.71 0.68 -8.28
C GLU A 78 1.61 1.04 -6.80
N LEU A 79 1.39 2.32 -6.47
CA LEU A 79 1.20 2.78 -5.09
C LEU A 79 0.04 2.07 -4.38
N ILE A 80 -1.01 1.70 -5.11
CA ILE A 80 -2.16 0.99 -4.53
C ILE A 80 -1.83 -0.43 -4.05
N LYS A 81 -0.66 -0.98 -4.44
CA LYS A 81 -0.20 -2.31 -4.03
C LYS A 81 0.56 -2.30 -2.70
N VAL A 82 1.09 -1.14 -2.28
CA VAL A 82 1.90 -1.03 -1.06
C VAL A 82 1.08 -1.36 0.20
N PRO A 83 -0.18 -0.91 0.37
CA PRO A 83 -1.00 -1.31 1.52
C PRO A 83 -1.18 -2.83 1.62
N THR A 84 -1.38 -3.52 0.49
CA THR A 84 -1.51 -4.99 0.46
C THR A 84 -0.21 -5.68 0.89
N LEU A 85 0.94 -5.13 0.50
CA LEU A 85 2.24 -5.62 0.95
C LEU A 85 2.41 -5.44 2.47
N LEU A 86 2.06 -4.27 3.00
CA LEU A 86 2.07 -4.01 4.45
C LEU A 86 1.16 -4.99 5.19
N ASP A 87 -0.04 -5.27 4.68
CA ASP A 87 -0.99 -6.20 5.32
C ASP A 87 -0.47 -7.65 5.31
N SER A 88 0.14 -8.09 4.20
CA SER A 88 0.77 -9.40 4.10
C SER A 88 1.82 -9.62 5.20
N TYR A 89 2.72 -8.66 5.39
CA TYR A 89 3.75 -8.72 6.44
C TYR A 89 3.15 -8.68 7.84
N HIS A 90 2.04 -7.94 8.03
CA HIS A 90 1.36 -7.88 9.33
C HIS A 90 0.74 -9.22 9.69
N ASN A 91 0.09 -9.86 8.73
CA ASN A 91 -0.50 -11.18 8.93
C ASN A 91 0.57 -12.23 9.26
N GLN A 92 1.76 -12.14 8.68
CA GLN A 92 2.87 -13.03 9.06
C GLN A 92 3.36 -12.79 10.49
N ASP A 93 3.57 -11.53 10.88
CA ASP A 93 3.96 -11.19 12.26
C ASP A 93 2.91 -11.71 13.27
N LYS A 94 1.62 -11.67 12.91
CA LYS A 94 0.54 -12.23 13.74
C LYS A 94 0.61 -13.76 13.85
N ILE A 95 0.98 -14.46 12.77
CA ILE A 95 1.07 -15.93 12.74
C ILE A 95 2.25 -16.43 13.60
N GLN A 96 3.28 -15.60 13.81
CA GLN A 96 4.48 -15.98 14.56
C GLN A 96 4.25 -16.16 16.07
N GLY A 97 3.08 -15.77 16.60
CA GLY A 97 2.59 -16.13 17.94
C GLY A 97 1.99 -14.95 18.73
N ASP A 98 1.06 -15.26 19.65
CA ASP A 98 0.31 -14.27 20.43
C ASP A 98 1.18 -13.30 21.24
N GLN A 99 2.39 -13.72 21.64
CA GLN A 99 3.32 -12.87 22.39
C GLN A 99 3.83 -11.65 21.61
N TYR A 100 3.78 -11.70 20.28
CA TYR A 100 4.25 -10.62 19.41
C TYR A 100 3.12 -9.79 18.81
N LEU A 101 1.87 -10.15 19.09
CA LEU A 101 0.69 -9.57 18.46
C LEU A 101 0.64 -8.05 18.63
N GLU A 102 0.88 -7.57 19.85
CA GLU A 102 0.89 -6.13 20.17
C GLU A 102 2.00 -5.40 19.38
N SER A 103 3.21 -5.95 19.39
CA SER A 103 4.33 -5.36 18.66
C SER A 103 4.14 -5.40 17.14
N ALA A 104 3.46 -6.42 16.61
CA ALA A 104 3.08 -6.52 15.21
C ALA A 104 2.09 -5.42 14.81
N HIS A 105 1.06 -5.17 15.63
CA HIS A 105 0.10 -4.07 15.41
C HIS A 105 0.78 -2.71 15.41
N ILE A 106 1.67 -2.46 16.38
CA ILE A 106 2.43 -1.20 16.46
C ILE A 106 3.32 -1.03 15.23
N ALA A 107 4.09 -2.06 14.86
CA ALA A 107 5.00 -1.99 13.72
C ALA A 107 4.24 -1.74 12.41
N PHE A 108 3.09 -2.39 12.23
CA PHE A 108 2.19 -2.17 11.12
C PHE A 108 1.64 -0.74 11.08
N ILE A 109 1.15 -0.20 12.20
CA ILE A 109 0.67 1.19 12.30
C ILE A 109 1.78 2.18 11.92
N ILE A 110 2.99 1.99 12.45
CA ILE A 110 4.15 2.85 12.12
C ILE A 110 4.41 2.82 10.62
N ASN A 111 4.43 1.64 10.01
CA ASN A 111 4.71 1.47 8.59
C ASN A 111 3.60 2.07 7.69
N GLN A 112 2.33 1.97 8.10
CA GLN A 112 1.22 2.68 7.45
C GLN A 112 1.44 4.20 7.51
N VAL A 113 1.80 4.75 8.66
CA VAL A 113 2.10 6.19 8.78
C VAL A 113 3.24 6.61 7.87
N ILE A 114 4.34 5.86 7.85
CA ILE A 114 5.48 6.15 6.97
C ILE A 114 5.07 6.14 5.50
N PHE A 115 4.26 5.16 5.09
CA PHE A 115 3.74 5.08 3.73
C PHE A 115 2.86 6.28 3.37
N TYR A 116 1.84 6.60 4.17
CA TYR A 116 0.94 7.72 3.85
C TYR A 116 1.64 9.09 3.94
N GLU A 117 2.64 9.25 4.82
CA GLU A 117 3.47 10.46 4.84
C GLU A 117 4.37 10.55 3.59
N SER A 118 4.87 9.43 3.07
CA SER A 118 5.65 9.44 1.83
C SER A 118 4.81 9.86 0.62
N LEU A 119 3.51 9.57 0.63
CA LEU A 119 2.56 10.03 -0.40
C LEU A 119 2.38 11.55 -0.41
N ALA A 120 2.41 12.20 0.76
CA ALA A 120 2.32 13.66 0.84
C ALA A 120 3.47 14.37 0.11
N HIS A 121 4.60 13.69 -0.06
CA HIS A 121 5.78 14.15 -0.79
C HIS A 121 5.96 13.44 -2.14
N PHE A 122 4.94 12.69 -2.59
CA PHE A 122 4.98 12.00 -3.86
C PHE A 122 4.89 13.03 -5.00
N ALA A 123 6.03 13.28 -5.64
CA ALA A 123 6.08 14.02 -6.88
C ALA A 123 5.89 13.04 -8.04
N ILE A 124 4.81 13.22 -8.80
CA ILE A 124 4.59 12.44 -10.02
C ILE A 124 5.74 12.73 -10.98
N ARG A 125 6.56 11.72 -11.24
CA ARG A 125 7.59 11.75 -12.28
C ARG A 125 6.93 11.73 -13.66
N ARG A 126 7.12 12.82 -14.43
CA ARG A 126 6.48 13.00 -15.75
C ARG A 126 6.90 11.93 -16.76
N ASP A 127 8.08 11.34 -16.57
CA ASP A 127 8.67 10.27 -17.37
C ASP A 127 8.13 8.87 -17.03
N SER A 128 7.39 8.73 -15.93
CA SER A 128 6.84 7.44 -15.47
C SER A 128 5.32 7.37 -15.42
N ILE A 129 4.61 8.43 -15.83
CA ILE A 129 3.15 8.47 -15.83
C ILE A 129 2.61 8.63 -17.26
N ASP A 130 1.68 7.76 -17.64
CA ASP A 130 0.94 7.89 -18.89
C ASP A 130 -0.42 8.60 -18.67
N PHE A 131 -1.07 8.93 -19.77
CA PHE A 131 -2.37 9.61 -19.77
C PHE A 131 -3.45 8.84 -19.01
N PHE A 132 -3.49 7.50 -19.12
CA PHE A 132 -4.48 6.69 -18.42
C PHE A 132 -4.28 6.73 -16.91
N GLN A 133 -3.02 6.69 -16.46
CA GLN A 133 -2.71 6.82 -15.04
C GLN A 133 -3.08 8.20 -14.48
N ILE A 134 -2.88 9.28 -15.26
CA ILE A 134 -3.34 10.62 -14.89
C ILE A 134 -4.87 10.64 -14.71
N LEU A 135 -5.62 10.09 -15.67
CA LEU A 135 -7.07 9.99 -15.57
C LEU A 135 -7.54 9.19 -14.35
N MET A 136 -6.77 8.17 -13.96
CA MET A 136 -7.09 7.29 -12.83
C MET A 136 -6.62 7.82 -11.47
N LEU A 137 -5.87 8.93 -11.39
CA LEU A 137 -5.41 9.50 -10.12
C LEU A 137 -6.52 9.72 -9.09
N PRO A 138 -7.71 10.28 -9.44
CA PRO A 138 -8.80 10.42 -8.47
C PRO A 138 -9.28 9.08 -7.92
N TYR A 139 -9.32 8.05 -8.78
CA TYR A 139 -9.68 6.69 -8.39
C TYR A 139 -8.63 6.09 -7.44
N PHE A 140 -7.34 6.21 -7.75
CA PHE A 140 -6.26 5.69 -6.89
C PHE A 140 -6.26 6.37 -5.52
N ARG A 141 -6.47 7.70 -5.49
CA ARG A 141 -6.62 8.47 -4.25
C ARG A 141 -7.82 7.98 -3.43
N TRP A 142 -8.96 7.79 -4.08
CA TRP A 142 -10.16 7.25 -3.42
C TRP A 142 -9.91 5.84 -2.87
N HIS A 143 -9.31 4.95 -3.66
CA HIS A 143 -9.01 3.57 -3.28
C HIS A 143 -8.09 3.51 -2.05
N LEU A 144 -6.96 4.22 -2.08
CA LEU A 144 -6.07 4.32 -0.93
C LEU A 144 -6.80 4.90 0.30
N GLY A 145 -7.73 5.83 0.08
CA GLY A 145 -8.53 6.42 1.15
C GLY A 145 -9.48 5.41 1.80
N GLN A 146 -10.05 4.49 1.01
CA GLN A 146 -10.87 3.39 1.52
C GLN A 146 -10.02 2.37 2.27
N GLU A 147 -8.84 2.01 1.74
CA GLU A 147 -7.90 1.11 2.43
C GLU A 147 -7.50 1.68 3.80
N LEU A 148 -7.12 2.97 3.88
CA LEU A 148 -6.80 3.62 5.15
C LEU A 148 -7.97 3.58 6.13
N LYS A 149 -9.20 3.83 5.67
CA LYS A 149 -10.40 3.77 6.52
C LYS A 149 -10.62 2.36 7.05
N ARG A 150 -10.54 1.35 6.19
CA ARG A 150 -10.68 -0.06 6.57
C ARG A 150 -9.65 -0.43 7.63
N THR A 151 -8.38 -0.08 7.40
CA THR A 151 -7.31 -0.34 8.38
C THR A 151 -7.53 0.37 9.71
N LYS A 152 -8.04 1.60 9.71
CA LYS A 152 -8.39 2.31 10.95
C LYS A 152 -9.50 1.61 11.72
N GLU A 153 -10.51 1.08 11.02
CA GLU A 153 -11.60 0.32 11.63
C GLU A 153 -11.11 -1.01 12.20
N GLU A 154 -10.28 -1.75 11.46
CA GLU A 154 -9.67 -3.01 11.91
C GLU A 154 -8.77 -2.82 13.14
N MET A 155 -8.01 -1.71 13.20
CA MET A 155 -7.11 -1.41 14.31
C MET A 155 -7.80 -0.66 15.47
N LYS A 156 -9.08 -0.28 15.33
CA LYS A 156 -9.82 0.45 16.36
C LYS A 156 -9.81 -0.24 17.74
N PRO A 157 -10.06 -1.56 17.86
CA PRO A 157 -10.03 -2.23 19.16
C PRO A 157 -8.66 -2.18 19.85
N PHE A 158 -7.58 -2.19 19.06
CA PHE A 158 -6.21 -2.06 19.54
C PHE A 158 -5.92 -0.62 20.01
N LEU A 159 -6.28 0.37 19.18
CA LEU A 159 -6.07 1.79 19.47
C LEU A 159 -6.79 2.25 20.74
N GLU A 160 -8.01 1.78 20.98
CA GLU A 160 -8.80 2.12 22.17
C GLU A 160 -8.26 1.49 23.46
N LYS A 161 -7.62 0.32 23.36
CA LYS A 161 -7.08 -0.43 24.50
C LYS A 161 -5.72 0.09 24.97
N ASP A 162 -4.85 0.53 24.04
CA ASP A 162 -3.43 0.75 24.33
C ASP A 162 -3.01 2.23 24.42
N LEU A 163 -3.81 3.19 23.93
CA LEU A 163 -3.53 4.63 24.13
C LEU A 163 -3.47 5.03 25.62
N ASN A 164 -4.06 4.23 26.51
CA ASN A 164 -4.10 4.44 27.95
C ASN A 164 -3.05 3.63 28.73
N GLN A 165 -2.24 2.78 28.07
CA GLN A 165 -1.22 1.98 28.74
C GLN A 165 0.13 2.72 28.87
N GLN A 166 0.76 2.60 30.04
CA GLN A 166 2.05 3.25 30.36
C GLN A 166 3.25 2.64 29.62
N SER A 167 3.10 1.47 28.98
CA SER A 167 4.17 0.67 28.37
C SER A 167 4.71 1.21 27.05
N LEU A 168 3.94 2.00 26.30
CA LEU A 168 4.34 2.50 24.99
C LEU A 168 5.41 3.61 25.08
N SER A 169 6.42 3.53 24.23
CA SER A 169 7.44 4.58 24.10
C SER A 169 6.85 5.88 23.56
N THR A 170 7.53 7.00 23.82
CA THR A 170 7.12 8.33 23.31
C THR A 170 7.02 8.35 21.78
N ILE A 171 7.88 7.58 21.09
CA ILE A 171 7.91 7.48 19.64
C ILE A 171 6.67 6.74 19.13
N GLU A 172 6.32 5.60 19.74
CA GLU A 172 5.14 4.81 19.37
C GLU A 172 3.84 5.61 19.58
N LYS A 173 3.72 6.31 20.72
CA LYS A 173 2.58 7.21 20.99
C LYS A 173 2.44 8.30 19.93
N ARG A 174 3.56 8.84 19.43
CA ARG A 174 3.54 9.84 18.35
C ARG A 174 3.02 9.23 17.04
N TYR A 175 3.46 8.04 16.67
CA TYR A 175 2.97 7.36 15.46
C TYR A 175 1.49 6.97 15.56
N LEU A 176 1.03 6.50 16.71
CA LEU A 176 -0.39 6.23 16.97
C LEU A 176 -1.25 7.49 16.82
N SER A 177 -0.80 8.61 17.40
CA SER A 177 -1.49 9.91 17.24
C SER A 177 -1.53 10.36 15.79
N LYS A 178 -0.42 10.20 15.05
CA LYS A 178 -0.35 10.51 13.62
C LYS A 178 -1.31 9.64 12.81
N PHE A 179 -1.33 8.33 13.07
CA PHE A 179 -2.19 7.38 12.38
C PHE A 179 -3.67 7.80 12.43
N ASN A 180 -4.16 8.20 13.61
CA ASN A 180 -5.53 8.69 13.78
C ASN A 180 -5.82 9.92 12.91
N LYS A 181 -4.83 10.81 12.74
CA LYS A 181 -4.93 12.06 11.97
C LYS A 181 -4.62 11.88 10.48
N LEU A 182 -4.14 10.71 10.03
CA LEU A 182 -3.83 10.48 8.62
C LEU A 182 -5.07 10.72 7.77
N ASN A 183 -4.89 11.52 6.73
CA ASN A 183 -5.85 11.74 5.66
C ASN A 183 -5.07 11.80 4.35
N ILE A 184 -5.65 11.29 3.27
CA ILE A 184 -5.01 11.35 1.96
C ILE A 184 -5.30 12.72 1.35
N LEU A 185 -4.33 13.61 1.51
CA LEU A 185 -4.44 15.01 1.07
C LEU A 185 -3.91 15.22 -0.36
N ALA A 186 -2.94 14.43 -0.82
CA ALA A 186 -2.33 14.57 -2.13
C ALA A 186 -1.98 13.21 -2.75
N LEU A 187 -2.26 13.08 -4.05
CA LEU A 187 -1.73 12.10 -5.00
C LEU A 187 -1.69 12.75 -6.38
#